data_AF-A0A5K7TPN7-F1
#
_entry.id   AF-A0A5K7TPN7-F1
#
_cell.length_a   1.000
_cell.length_b   1.000
_cell.length_c   1.000
_cell.angle_alpha   90.00
_cell.angle_beta   90.00
_cell.angle_gamma   90.00
#
_symmetry.space_group_name_H-M   'P 1'
#
loop_
_entity.id
_entity.type
_entity.pdbx_description
1 polymer ?
#
loop_
_entity_poly.entity_id
_entity_poly.type
_entity_poly.pdbx_seq_one_letter_code
_entity_poly.pdbx_strand_id
1 'polypeptide(L)' 'MKKLVPDPPAISLSAPPSPEDCNTLIHVLTLTLQQSANVLLDSPQGPQRDAMGMNIRVLCRMINALNEHATAQGAT' A
#
# COMPACT_ATOMS: atom_id res chain seq x y z
N MET A 1 -5.19 9.84 -25.54
CA MET A 1 -3.88 10.08 -24.89
C MET A 1 -3.80 9.18 -23.66
N LYS A 2 -2.81 8.27 -23.55
CA LYS A 2 -2.63 7.46 -22.33
C LYS A 2 -2.08 8.40 -21.24
N LYS A 3 -2.87 8.69 -20.19
CA LYS A 3 -2.37 9.39 -19.01
C LYS A 3 -1.25 8.55 -18.39
N LEU A 4 -0.03 9.06 -18.40
CA LEU A 4 1.08 8.47 -17.66
C LEU A 4 0.81 8.76 -16.17
N VAL A 5 0.36 7.75 -15.43
CA VAL A 5 0.20 7.90 -13.98
C VAL A 5 1.55 7.58 -13.34
N PRO A 6 2.22 8.54 -12.69
CA PRO A 6 3.51 8.29 -12.08
C PRO A 6 3.40 7.23 -10.99
N ASP A 7 4.41 6.37 -10.89
CA ASP A 7 4.52 5.44 -9.77
C ASP A 7 4.74 6.23 -8.47
N PRO A 8 4.19 5.74 -7.34
CA PRO A 8 4.51 6.33 -6.05
C PRO A 8 6.00 6.13 -5.73
N PRO A 9 6.62 7.07 -4.99
CA PRO A 9 7.99 6.91 -4.53
C PRO A 9 8.12 5.66 -3.66
N ALA A 10 9.33 5.10 -3.60
CA ALA A 10 9.62 4.03 -2.66
C ALA A 10 9.40 4.51 -1.22
N ILE A 11 8.85 3.63 -0.38
CA ILE A 11 8.61 3.91 1.04
C ILE A 11 9.73 3.23 1.82
N SER A 12 10.48 4.00 2.60
CA SER A 12 11.45 3.49 3.56
C SER A 12 10.99 3.86 4.96
N LEU A 13 10.94 2.87 5.85
CA LEU A 13 10.57 3.06 7.24
C LEU A 13 11.81 3.50 8.03
N SER A 14 11.85 4.76 8.45
CA SER A 14 12.99 5.33 9.21
C SER A 14 13.05 4.82 10.66
N ALA A 15 11.90 4.50 11.24
CA ALA A 15 11.77 3.85 12.54
C ALA A 15 10.63 2.81 12.42
N PRO A 16 10.91 1.64 11.83
CA PRO A 16 9.90 0.62 11.65
C PRO A 16 9.41 0.09 13.01
N PRO A 17 8.12 -0.22 13.14
CA PRO A 17 7.56 -0.75 14.37
C PRO A 17 8.00 -2.20 14.59
N SER A 18 7.64 -2.79 15.74
CA SER A 18 8.04 -4.18 16.06
C SER A 18 7.56 -5.17 14.98
N PRO A 19 8.14 -6.38 14.86
CA PRO A 19 7.66 -7.38 13.90
C PRO A 19 6.17 -7.74 14.09
N GLU A 20 5.68 -7.78 15.33
CA GLU A 20 4.27 -8.03 15.66
C GLU A 20 3.36 -6.87 15.18
N ASP A 21 3.78 -5.63 15.43
CA ASP A 21 3.08 -4.44 14.94
C ASP A 21 3.11 -4.35 13.41
N CYS A 22 4.22 -4.74 12.78
CA CYS A 22 4.34 -4.83 11.33
C CYS A 22 3.29 -5.80 10.77
N ASN A 23 3.17 -7.00 11.34
CA ASN A 23 2.16 -7.99 10.91
C ASN A 23 0.72 -7.46 11.08
N THR A 24 0.45 -6.79 12.21
CA THR A 24 -0.85 -6.16 12.47
C THR A 24 -1.15 -5.08 11.44
N LEU A 25 -0.18 -4.21 11.14
CA LEU A 25 -0.32 -3.15 10.14
C LEU A 25 -0.49 -3.71 8.73
N ILE A 26 0.28 -4.75 8.35
CA ILE A 26 0.12 -5.44 7.06
C ILE A 26 -1.32 -5.97 6.92
N HIS A 27 -1.87 -6.58 7.96
CA HIS A 27 -3.24 -7.09 7.95
C HIS A 27 -4.26 -5.96 7.74
N VAL A 28 -4.19 -4.90 8.54
CA VAL A 28 -5.10 -3.74 8.44
C VAL A 28 -4.99 -3.04 7.09
N LEU A 29 -3.77 -2.86 6.57
CA LEU A 29 -3.54 -2.23 5.27
C LEU A 29 -4.03 -3.11 4.12
N THR A 30 -3.93 -4.43 4.24
CA THR A 30 -4.48 -5.38 3.26
C THR A 30 -6.00 -5.29 3.20
N LEU A 31 -6.67 -5.22 4.36
CA LEU A 31 -8.13 -5.00 4.41
C LEU A 31 -8.52 -3.65 3.78
N THR A 32 -7.77 -2.60 4.10
CA THR A 32 -7.97 -1.26 3.53
C THR A 32 -7.81 -1.27 2.00
N LEU A 33 -6.81 -2.01 1.50
CA LEU A 33 -6.57 -2.19 0.07
C LEU A 33 -7.74 -2.92 -0.61
N GLN A 34 -8.26 -3.99 -0.01
CA GLN A 34 -9.42 -4.72 -0.53
C GLN A 34 -10.65 -3.82 -0.62
N GLN A 35 -10.93 -3.05 0.44
CA GLN A 35 -12.05 -2.10 0.46
C GLN A 35 -11.87 -1.00 -0.60
N SER A 36 -10.67 -0.45 -0.74
CA SER A 36 -10.34 0.58 -1.73
C SER A 36 -10.44 0.05 -3.17
N ALA A 37 -10.04 -1.19 -3.40
CA ALA A 37 -10.14 -1.85 -4.70
C ALA A 37 -11.60 -2.05 -5.12
N ASN A 38 -12.48 -2.46 -4.19
CA ASN A 38 -13.91 -2.59 -4.46
C ASN A 38 -14.51 -1.23 -4.87
N VAL A 39 -14.23 -0.17 -4.10
CA VAL A 39 -14.68 1.19 -4.45
C VAL A 39 -14.13 1.65 -5.80
N LEU A 40 -12.87 1.33 -6.13
CA LEU A 40 -12.27 1.67 -7.42
C LEU A 40 -13.00 1.00 -8.59
N LEU A 41 -13.37 -0.26 -8.45
CA LEU A 41 -14.06 -1.04 -9.49
C LEU A 41 -15.45 -0.47 -9.77
N ASP A 42 -16.14 -0.01 -8.73
CA ASP A 42 -17.48 0.60 -8.83
C ASP A 42 -17.43 2.07 -9.28
N SER A 43 -16.26 2.70 -9.27
CA SER A 43 -16.10 4.12 -9.58
C SER A 43 -16.06 4.39 -11.10
N PRO A 44 -16.79 5.41 -11.60
CA PRO A 44 -16.67 5.85 -12.98
C PRO A 44 -15.25 6.40 -13.26
N GLN A 45 -14.87 6.43 -14.52
CA GLN A 45 -13.60 7.04 -14.92
C GLN A 45 -13.58 8.53 -14.54
N GLY A 46 -12.47 8.99 -13.97
CA GLY A 46 -12.31 10.39 -13.59
C GLY A 46 -11.19 10.60 -12.57
N PRO A 47 -10.95 11.86 -12.17
CA PRO A 47 -9.86 12.21 -11.24
C PRO A 47 -9.92 11.46 -9.91
N GLN A 48 -11.13 11.20 -9.40
CA GLN A 48 -11.32 10.44 -8.16
C GLN A 48 -10.87 8.99 -8.29
N ARG A 49 -11.17 8.35 -9.42
CA ARG A 49 -10.71 6.98 -9.72
C ARG A 49 -9.19 6.94 -9.93
N ASP A 50 -8.62 7.94 -10.60
CA ASP A 50 -7.16 8.08 -10.76
C ASP A 50 -6.46 8.19 -9.39
N ALA A 51 -7.00 9.03 -8.49
CA ALA A 51 -6.51 9.21 -7.14
C ALA A 51 -6.64 7.92 -6.30
N MET A 52 -7.77 7.23 -6.40
CA MET A 52 -7.97 5.94 -5.72
C MET A 52 -6.98 4.88 -6.22
N GLY A 53 -6.72 4.83 -7.53
CA GLY A 53 -5.69 3.94 -8.09
C GLY A 53 -4.28 4.27 -7.59
N MET A 54 -3.98 5.56 -7.36
CA MET A 54 -2.73 5.98 -6.74
C MET A 54 -2.66 5.56 -5.27
N ASN A 55 -3.74 5.72 -4.51
CA ASN A 55 -3.82 5.29 -3.12
C ASN A 55 -3.55 3.78 -2.98
N ILE A 56 -4.14 2.95 -3.85
CA ILE A 56 -3.88 1.51 -3.87
C ILE A 56 -2.39 1.22 -4.10
N ARG A 57 -1.75 1.89 -5.06
CA ARG A 57 -0.31 1.72 -5.31
C ARG A 57 0.54 2.11 -4.09
N VAL A 58 0.17 3.19 -3.38
CA VAL A 58 0.85 3.61 -2.14
C VAL A 58 0.67 2.56 -1.03
N LEU A 59 -0.55 2.04 -0.85
CA LEU A 59 -0.83 0.98 0.13
C LEU A 59 0.01 -0.28 -0.14
N CYS A 60 0.11 -0.70 -1.41
CA CYS A 60 0.97 -1.82 -1.80
C CYS A 60 2.44 -1.58 -1.41
N ARG A 61 2.97 -0.38 -1.67
CA ARG A 61 4.36 -0.04 -1.31
C ARG A 61 4.58 -0.07 0.21
N MET A 62 3.61 0.39 1.00
CA MET A 62 3.69 0.35 2.46
C MET A 62 3.69 -1.08 2.99
N ILE A 63 2.80 -1.92 2.48
CA ILE A 63 2.74 -3.36 2.84
C ILE A 63 4.06 -4.05 2.52
N ASN A 64 4.65 -3.77 1.36
CA ASN A 64 5.95 -4.34 0.99
C ASN A 64 7.06 -3.88 1.94
N ALA A 65 7.13 -2.59 2.28
CA ALA A 65 8.13 -2.06 3.20
C ALA A 65 8.01 -2.67 4.62
N LEU A 66 6.77 -2.88 5.10
CA LEU A 66 6.51 -3.55 6.38
C LEU A 66 6.91 -5.03 6.33
N ASN A 67 6.61 -5.74 5.23
CA ASN A 67 6.99 -7.14 5.03
C ASN A 67 8.51 -7.32 4.98
N GLU A 68 9.21 -6.46 4.23
CA GLU A 68 10.67 -6.46 4.16
C GLU A 68 11.28 -6.25 5.55
N HIS A 69 10.70 -5.38 6.36
CA HIS A 69 11.17 -5.17 7.73
C HIS A 69 10.92 -6.38 8.64
N ALA A 70 9.68 -6.90 8.67
CA ALA A 70 9.32 -8.04 9.51
C ALA A 70 10.15 -9.29 9.19
N THR A 71 10.42 -9.52 7.90
CA THR A 71 11.27 -10.65 7.43
C THR A 71 12.74 -10.45 7.75
N ALA A 72 13.27 -9.22 7.63
CA ALA A 72 14.66 -8.91 7.99
C ALA A 72 14.94 -9.11 9.49
N GLN A 73 13.95 -8.93 10.36
CA GLN A 73 14.11 -9.15 11.81
C GLN A 73 13.83 -10.59 12.27
N GLY A 74 13.12 -11.40 11.48
CA GLY A 74 12.91 -12.83 11.78
C GLY A 74 14.10 -13.74 11.41
N ALA A 75 15.14 -13.19 10.78
CA ALA A 75 16.31 -13.92 10.29
C ALA A 75 17.53 -13.87 11.25
N THR A 76 17.37 -13.30 12.45
CA THR A 76 18.37 -13.29 13.54
C THR A 76 18.04 -14.33 14.59
#